data_AF-A0A520A5L1-F1
#
_entry.id   AF-A0A520A5L1-F1
#
_cell.length_a   1.000
_cell.length_b   1.000
_cell.length_c   1.000
_cell.angle_alpha   90.00
_cell.angle_beta   90.00
_cell.angle_gamma   90.00
#
_symmetry.space_group_name_H-M   'P 1'
#
loop_
_entity.id
_entity.type
_entity.pdbx_description
1 polymer ?
#
loop_
_entity_poly.entity_id
_entity_poly.type
_entity_poly.pdbx_seq_one_letter_code
_entity_poly.pdbx_strand_id
1 'polypeptide(L)'
;MLRLSSLLCWLLLTAWSSWAQTPPTLPLRCLPVPAPGAYAPLRQALAGVRVVMLGEQTHQDGATFEAKIRLIRYLHDSLGFTTLAFEGDMYALDKARREVAAGRPVRPVLLRAVYEGIWSGTADFDSLAAYLDTHHRLQLAGFDCQFSGEYTQEQLLPELRRFVAQDTRRRWTAADFYPGQELLAELSQGGGDASLRHPADTVRLARWLTQCRASLTYLAARQPAQASRARFWQQWLRSSGAYWRGELREARGQREPVQNLRDRLMADNLLYLTRQPDHPKIIVWAASYHLANHQARLDLDDSITARHLRRAVAADSDDVRQVTARSLLGGAVPMGELVKRTLGSAVYAVGFVAGEGMYGRLEEPKSLRPVPEPVTGSLEQAFGQLGCAAGFVDLRQVPPGATFYASPLGYLPLRGPWAEVFDGFYYTQTMRPTSSMAPVAAVAPTTRGRKLLGQVQDAKTGQGVAFASVGLPGTSLGTVSSAEGKFALFVPAGQRADSVRISCLGYASVSRPVPGATALVVRLTPQPHLLATVLVTAPPPPEVIVQRTREHILTNYPQQANSMQLYTRS
;
A
#
# COMPACT_ATOMS: atom_id res chain seq x y z
N MET A 1 43.47 -17.62 -63.26
CA MET A 1 44.08 -18.94 -63.54
C MET A 1 44.09 -19.76 -62.26
N LEU A 2 43.73 -21.03 -62.37
CA LEU A 2 43.53 -22.03 -61.31
C LEU A 2 44.80 -22.38 -60.52
N ARG A 3 44.59 -22.85 -59.27
CA ARG A 3 45.07 -24.12 -58.63
C ARG A 3 45.16 -23.88 -57.11
N LEU A 4 44.32 -24.39 -56.21
CA LEU A 4 43.75 -25.73 -55.94
C LEU A 4 44.81 -26.74 -55.45
N SER A 5 44.82 -26.99 -54.12
CA SER A 5 45.18 -28.26 -53.46
C SER A 5 44.91 -28.12 -51.94
N SER A 6 43.78 -28.59 -51.39
CA SER A 6 43.52 -29.94 -50.82
C SER A 6 44.40 -30.23 -49.59
N LEU A 7 43.94 -30.71 -48.41
CA LEU A 7 43.03 -31.81 -48.10
C LEU A 7 42.49 -31.74 -46.64
N LEU A 8 41.34 -32.40 -46.43
CA LEU A 8 40.87 -33.14 -45.24
C LEU A 8 40.63 -32.40 -43.90
N CYS A 9 39.35 -32.28 -43.53
CA CYS A 9 38.81 -33.17 -42.48
C CYS A 9 37.28 -33.26 -42.57
N TRP A 10 36.81 -34.47 -42.85
CA TRP A 10 35.41 -34.89 -42.76
C TRP A 10 35.12 -35.31 -41.31
N LEU A 11 33.85 -35.23 -40.91
CA LEU A 11 33.20 -35.89 -39.76
C LEU A 11 33.41 -35.27 -38.37
N LEU A 12 32.44 -34.43 -37.96
CA LEU A 12 31.50 -34.70 -36.84
C LEU A 12 30.62 -33.46 -36.64
N LEU A 13 29.67 -33.25 -37.55
CA LEU A 13 28.48 -32.47 -37.23
C LEU A 13 27.63 -33.36 -36.32
N THR A 14 27.96 -33.40 -35.03
CA THR A 14 26.95 -33.67 -34.02
C THR A 14 25.97 -32.51 -34.11
N ALA A 15 24.90 -32.68 -34.88
CA ALA A 15 23.70 -31.91 -34.71
C ALA A 15 23.30 -32.09 -33.24
N TRP A 16 23.63 -31.10 -32.40
CA TRP A 16 22.93 -30.90 -31.16
C TRP A 16 21.54 -30.41 -31.58
N SER A 17 20.68 -31.35 -31.98
CA SER A 17 19.26 -31.15 -31.85
C SER A 17 19.05 -30.89 -30.37
N SER A 18 18.83 -29.62 -30.00
CA SER A 18 18.22 -29.33 -28.72
C SER A 18 16.91 -30.10 -28.75
N TRP A 19 16.86 -31.21 -28.02
CA TRP A 19 15.62 -31.91 -27.75
C TRP A 19 14.74 -30.87 -27.08
N ALA A 20 13.84 -30.27 -27.85
CA ALA A 20 12.69 -29.61 -27.31
C ALA A 20 11.98 -30.74 -26.55
N GLN A 21 12.22 -30.83 -25.24
CA GLN A 21 11.51 -31.75 -24.39
C GLN A 21 10.05 -31.46 -24.65
N THR A 22 9.35 -32.42 -25.24
CA THR A 22 7.90 -32.37 -25.37
C THR A 22 7.37 -32.01 -23.98
N PRO A 23 6.59 -30.94 -23.85
CA PRO A 23 6.07 -30.58 -22.54
C PRO A 23 5.33 -31.80 -21.98
N PRO A 24 5.42 -32.05 -20.67
CA PRO A 24 4.59 -33.07 -20.05
C PRO A 24 3.14 -32.81 -20.46
N THR A 25 2.34 -33.86 -20.67
CA THR A 25 0.92 -33.68 -20.99
C THR A 25 0.24 -32.93 -19.85
N LEU A 26 0.05 -31.62 -20.04
CA LEU A 26 -0.52 -30.74 -19.02
C LEU A 26 -2.05 -30.90 -19.02
N PRO A 27 -2.72 -30.93 -17.84
CA PRO A 27 -4.17 -31.07 -17.74
C PRO A 27 -4.88 -29.73 -18.03
N LEU A 28 -4.68 -29.21 -19.24
CA LEU A 28 -5.22 -27.92 -19.69
C LEU A 28 -6.72 -28.02 -19.91
N ARG A 29 -7.46 -26.95 -19.56
CA ARG A 29 -8.89 -26.84 -19.79
C ARG A 29 -9.22 -25.50 -20.41
N CYS A 30 -9.84 -25.48 -21.58
CA CYS A 30 -10.44 -24.25 -22.08
C CYS A 30 -11.67 -23.89 -21.23
N LEU A 31 -11.81 -22.61 -20.91
CA LEU A 31 -12.96 -22.07 -20.17
C LEU A 31 -13.90 -21.37 -21.15
N PRO A 32 -15.22 -21.64 -21.14
CA PRO A 32 -16.18 -21.03 -22.05
C PRO A 32 -16.55 -19.61 -21.60
N VAL A 33 -15.57 -18.77 -21.26
CA VAL A 33 -15.78 -17.39 -20.79
C VAL A 33 -16.24 -16.52 -21.97
N PRO A 34 -17.27 -15.65 -21.82
CA PRO A 34 -17.94 -15.22 -20.59
C PRO A 34 -19.22 -15.99 -20.22
N ALA A 35 -19.46 -17.21 -20.73
CA ALA A 35 -20.70 -17.93 -20.48
C ALA A 35 -20.95 -18.17 -18.98
N PRO A 36 -22.23 -18.18 -18.53
CA PRO A 36 -22.58 -18.56 -17.17
C PRO A 36 -21.98 -19.92 -16.78
N GLY A 37 -21.41 -20.01 -15.57
CA GLY A 37 -20.80 -21.25 -15.09
C GLY A 37 -19.44 -21.59 -15.69
N ALA A 38 -18.81 -20.71 -16.49
CA ALA A 38 -17.51 -20.97 -17.11
C ALA A 38 -16.40 -21.38 -16.13
N TYR A 39 -16.50 -20.96 -14.85
CA TYR A 39 -15.54 -21.30 -13.80
C TYR A 39 -15.90 -22.52 -12.96
N ALA A 40 -17.01 -23.23 -13.27
CA ALA A 40 -17.39 -24.45 -12.56
C ALA A 40 -16.26 -25.49 -12.47
N PRO A 41 -15.39 -25.69 -13.49
CA PRO A 41 -14.25 -26.61 -13.39
C PRO A 41 -13.26 -26.29 -12.25
N LEU A 42 -13.19 -25.04 -11.79
CA LEU A 42 -12.29 -24.64 -10.69
C LEU A 42 -12.82 -25.08 -9.31
N ARG A 43 -14.10 -25.48 -9.20
CA ARG A 43 -14.73 -25.84 -7.91
C ARG A 43 -13.95 -26.92 -7.17
N GLN A 44 -13.55 -27.98 -7.88
CA GLN A 44 -12.80 -29.08 -7.28
C GLN A 44 -11.40 -28.63 -6.85
N ALA A 45 -10.72 -27.83 -7.68
CA ALA A 45 -9.39 -27.33 -7.36
C ALA A 45 -9.39 -26.46 -6.09
N LEU A 46 -10.48 -25.70 -5.86
CA LEU A 46 -10.64 -24.76 -4.76
C LEU A 46 -11.35 -25.35 -3.52
N ALA A 47 -11.59 -26.66 -3.48
CA ALA A 47 -12.20 -27.32 -2.33
C ALA A 47 -11.32 -27.17 -1.08
N GLY A 48 -11.90 -26.75 0.04
CA GLY A 48 -11.19 -26.50 1.30
C GLY A 48 -10.31 -25.24 1.33
N VAL A 49 -10.20 -24.51 0.22
CA VAL A 49 -9.39 -23.29 0.14
C VAL A 49 -10.11 -22.13 0.83
N ARG A 50 -9.36 -21.42 1.69
CA ARG A 50 -9.80 -20.22 2.41
C ARG A 50 -9.22 -18.94 1.84
N VAL A 51 -8.04 -18.99 1.21
CA VAL A 51 -7.38 -17.83 0.59
C VAL A 51 -7.08 -18.15 -0.87
N VAL A 52 -7.70 -17.43 -1.80
CA VAL A 52 -7.37 -17.52 -3.23
C VAL A 52 -6.61 -16.28 -3.63
N MET A 53 -5.41 -16.46 -4.18
CA MET A 53 -4.54 -15.37 -4.61
C MET A 53 -4.57 -15.25 -6.12
N LEU A 54 -5.00 -14.08 -6.62
CA LEU A 54 -5.14 -13.80 -8.04
C LEU A 54 -4.03 -12.83 -8.47
N GLY A 55 -3.05 -13.37 -9.20
CA GLY A 55 -1.91 -12.64 -9.75
C GLY A 55 -2.27 -11.70 -10.89
N GLU A 56 -1.25 -11.08 -11.46
CA GLU A 56 -1.27 -10.36 -12.73
C GLU A 56 0.19 -10.24 -13.20
N GLN A 57 0.43 -10.37 -14.50
CA GLN A 57 1.79 -10.33 -15.05
C GLN A 57 2.34 -8.92 -14.95
N THR A 58 1.52 -7.94 -15.30
CA THR A 58 1.81 -6.52 -15.13
C THR A 58 0.59 -5.78 -14.58
N HIS A 59 0.85 -4.61 -14.02
CA HIS A 59 -0.16 -3.65 -13.59
C HIS A 59 -0.90 -2.94 -14.73
N GLN A 60 -0.65 -3.34 -15.98
CA GLN A 60 -1.15 -2.70 -17.19
C GLN A 60 -1.86 -3.72 -18.11
N ASP A 61 -2.34 -4.82 -17.53
CA ASP A 61 -3.04 -5.91 -18.20
C ASP A 61 -4.58 -5.77 -18.07
N GLY A 62 -5.22 -5.06 -19.00
CA GLY A 62 -6.66 -4.82 -18.98
C GLY A 62 -7.50 -6.11 -19.07
N ALA A 63 -7.10 -7.07 -19.91
CA ALA A 63 -7.81 -8.37 -19.99
C ALA A 63 -7.66 -9.20 -18.69
N THR A 64 -6.51 -9.11 -18.03
CA THR A 64 -6.29 -9.75 -16.72
C THR A 64 -7.21 -9.14 -15.67
N PHE A 65 -7.39 -7.82 -15.65
CA PHE A 65 -8.31 -7.18 -14.71
C PHE A 65 -9.75 -7.67 -14.92
N GLU A 66 -10.22 -7.77 -16.16
CA GLU A 66 -11.53 -8.35 -16.46
C GLU A 66 -11.65 -9.80 -15.96
N ALA A 67 -10.63 -10.63 -16.23
CA ALA A 67 -10.61 -12.03 -15.82
C ALA A 67 -10.66 -12.17 -14.29
N LYS A 68 -9.86 -11.37 -13.56
CA LYS A 68 -9.89 -11.31 -12.09
C LYS A 68 -11.25 -10.90 -11.57
N ILE A 69 -11.91 -9.90 -12.17
CA ILE A 69 -13.26 -9.47 -11.77
C ILE A 69 -14.26 -10.61 -11.98
N ARG A 70 -14.23 -11.31 -13.11
CA ARG A 70 -15.11 -12.47 -13.37
C ARG A 70 -14.86 -13.62 -12.39
N LEU A 71 -13.59 -13.89 -12.06
CA LEU A 71 -13.21 -14.87 -11.03
C LEU A 71 -13.70 -14.44 -9.65
N ILE A 72 -13.54 -13.16 -9.27
CA ILE A 72 -14.01 -12.62 -7.99
C ILE A 72 -15.52 -12.82 -7.83
N ARG A 73 -16.30 -12.54 -8.88
CA ARG A 73 -17.75 -12.81 -8.89
C ARG A 73 -18.05 -14.27 -8.62
N TYR A 74 -17.41 -15.19 -9.36
CA TYR A 74 -17.58 -16.62 -9.13
C TYR A 74 -17.18 -17.06 -7.71
N LEU A 75 -16.03 -16.61 -7.21
CA LEU A 75 -15.55 -16.92 -5.86
C LEU A 75 -16.54 -16.43 -4.79
N HIS A 76 -17.07 -15.22 -4.95
CA HIS A 76 -18.06 -14.66 -4.03
C HIS A 76 -19.41 -15.40 -4.13
N ASP A 77 -20.03 -15.38 -5.32
CA ASP A 77 -21.41 -15.82 -5.53
C ASP A 77 -21.56 -17.33 -5.42
N SER A 78 -20.57 -18.10 -5.89
CA SER A 78 -20.67 -19.55 -5.99
C SER A 78 -19.89 -20.32 -4.93
N LEU A 79 -18.81 -19.73 -4.39
CA LEU A 79 -17.93 -20.39 -3.42
C LEU A 79 -17.89 -19.68 -2.05
N GLY A 80 -18.67 -18.61 -1.84
CA GLY A 80 -18.86 -17.99 -0.53
C GLY A 80 -17.63 -17.26 0.03
N PHE A 81 -16.75 -16.74 -0.83
CA PHE A 81 -15.68 -15.85 -0.39
C PHE A 81 -16.25 -14.50 0.06
N THR A 82 -15.77 -13.95 1.17
CA THR A 82 -16.41 -12.80 1.85
C THR A 82 -15.54 -11.56 1.92
N THR A 83 -14.27 -11.65 1.52
CA THR A 83 -13.34 -10.52 1.58
C THR A 83 -12.53 -10.44 0.31
N LEU A 84 -12.48 -9.25 -0.29
CA LEU A 84 -11.58 -8.88 -1.37
C LEU A 84 -10.45 -8.02 -0.79
N ALA A 85 -9.28 -8.64 -0.68
CA ALA A 85 -8.08 -8.04 -0.14
C ALA A 85 -7.15 -7.57 -1.26
N PHE A 86 -6.76 -6.30 -1.28
CA PHE A 86 -5.85 -5.75 -2.27
C PHE A 86 -4.43 -5.63 -1.72
N GLU A 87 -3.45 -5.78 -2.62
CA GLU A 87 -2.08 -5.25 -2.48
C GLU A 87 -2.16 -3.72 -2.41
N GLY A 88 -2.71 -3.23 -1.31
CA GLY A 88 -3.05 -1.84 -1.09
C GLY A 88 -3.02 -1.47 0.37
N ASP A 89 -2.95 -0.17 0.61
CA ASP A 89 -2.82 0.46 1.92
C ASP A 89 -3.84 -0.10 2.93
N MET A 90 -3.31 -0.71 3.99
CA MET A 90 -4.09 -1.36 5.04
C MET A 90 -5.10 -0.42 5.72
N TYR A 91 -4.73 0.85 5.99
CA TYR A 91 -5.64 1.80 6.62
C TYR A 91 -6.66 2.34 5.62
N ALA A 92 -6.22 2.70 4.42
CA ALA A 92 -7.12 3.26 3.43
C ALA A 92 -8.23 2.27 3.04
N LEU A 93 -7.91 0.97 2.94
CA LEU A 93 -8.90 -0.05 2.60
C LEU A 93 -9.81 -0.43 3.77
N ASP A 94 -9.34 -0.39 5.02
CA ASP A 94 -10.26 -0.49 6.17
C ASP A 94 -11.22 0.70 6.23
N LYS A 95 -10.73 1.90 5.92
CA LYS A 95 -11.57 3.10 5.84
C LYS A 95 -12.57 2.98 4.69
N ALA A 96 -12.13 2.52 3.52
CA ALA A 96 -13.00 2.25 2.38
C ALA A 96 -14.12 1.26 2.72
N ARG A 97 -13.80 0.14 3.37
CA ARG A 97 -14.78 -0.84 3.86
C ARG A 97 -15.87 -0.18 4.72
N ARG A 98 -15.48 0.71 5.64
CA ARG A 98 -16.42 1.44 6.50
C ARG A 98 -17.27 2.46 5.75
N GLU A 99 -16.71 3.16 4.76
CA GLU A 99 -17.48 4.09 3.92
C GLU A 99 -18.50 3.36 3.04
N VAL A 100 -18.12 2.22 2.43
CA VAL A 100 -19.05 1.37 1.68
C VAL A 100 -20.16 0.83 2.59
N ALA A 101 -19.80 0.35 3.79
CA ALA A 101 -20.79 -0.10 4.77
C ALA A 101 -21.73 1.04 5.24
N ALA A 102 -21.30 2.30 5.14
CA ALA A 102 -22.11 3.48 5.42
C ALA A 102 -22.94 3.96 4.20
N GLY A 103 -22.98 3.17 3.11
CA GLY A 103 -23.77 3.48 1.93
C GLY A 103 -23.12 4.48 0.98
N ARG A 104 -21.81 4.73 1.08
CA ARG A 104 -21.11 5.54 0.07
C ARG A 104 -20.96 4.77 -1.23
N PRO A 105 -21.12 5.44 -2.40
CA PRO A 105 -20.85 4.82 -3.69
C PRO A 105 -19.42 4.26 -3.75
N VAL A 106 -19.26 3.03 -4.23
CA VAL A 106 -17.99 2.30 -4.19
C VAL A 106 -16.96 2.93 -5.12
N ARG A 107 -17.34 3.40 -6.31
CA ARG A 107 -16.37 3.91 -7.30
C ARG A 107 -15.50 5.06 -6.76
N PRO A 108 -16.06 6.16 -6.20
CA PRO A 108 -15.27 7.19 -5.52
C PRO A 108 -14.48 6.67 -4.33
N VAL A 109 -15.01 5.69 -3.59
CA VAL A 109 -14.30 5.12 -2.44
C VAL A 109 -13.04 4.35 -2.89
N LEU A 110 -13.11 3.58 -3.97
CA LEU A 110 -11.96 2.84 -4.52
C LEU A 110 -10.87 3.77 -5.05
N LEU A 111 -11.23 4.87 -5.73
CA LEU A 111 -10.28 5.87 -6.23
C LEU A 111 -9.39 6.43 -5.11
N ARG A 112 -9.96 6.57 -3.91
CA ARG A 112 -9.27 7.15 -2.74
C ARG A 112 -8.48 6.14 -1.93
N ALA A 113 -8.62 4.85 -2.21
CA ALA A 113 -8.16 3.79 -1.32
C ALA A 113 -7.25 2.78 -2.01
N VAL A 114 -7.57 2.40 -3.24
CA VAL A 114 -6.78 1.51 -4.10
C VAL A 114 -5.92 2.39 -5.02
N TYR A 115 -4.68 1.99 -5.34
CA TYR A 115 -3.73 2.77 -6.15
C TYR A 115 -4.37 3.35 -7.44
N GLU A 116 -4.65 4.65 -7.44
CA GLU A 116 -5.30 5.37 -8.55
C GLU A 116 -4.50 5.23 -9.84
N GLY A 117 -3.18 5.44 -9.79
CA GLY A 117 -2.32 5.35 -10.96
C GLY A 117 -2.10 3.94 -11.53
N ILE A 118 -2.63 2.89 -10.89
CA ILE A 118 -2.41 1.50 -11.32
C ILE A 118 -3.75 0.82 -11.62
N TRP A 119 -4.65 0.81 -10.66
CA TRP A 119 -5.88 0.01 -10.71
C TRP A 119 -7.11 0.88 -10.75
N SER A 120 -7.40 1.60 -9.67
CA SER A 120 -8.69 2.26 -9.51
C SER A 120 -8.88 3.43 -10.47
N GLY A 121 -7.84 4.00 -11.08
CA GLY A 121 -7.96 5.01 -12.14
C GLY A 121 -8.29 4.46 -13.53
N THR A 122 -8.39 3.14 -13.70
CA THR A 122 -8.71 2.50 -14.99
C THR A 122 -10.22 2.29 -15.17
N ALA A 123 -10.73 2.37 -16.40
CA ALA A 123 -12.11 2.00 -16.71
C ALA A 123 -12.38 0.50 -16.45
N ASP A 124 -11.34 -0.32 -16.48
CA ASP A 124 -11.38 -1.76 -16.21
C ASP A 124 -11.94 -2.08 -14.81
N PHE A 125 -11.76 -1.16 -13.86
CA PHE A 125 -12.27 -1.28 -12.48
C PHE A 125 -13.75 -0.88 -12.33
N ASP A 126 -14.40 -0.29 -13.35
CA ASP A 126 -15.81 0.14 -13.25
C ASP A 126 -16.74 -1.05 -13.00
N SER A 127 -16.49 -2.17 -13.67
CA SER A 127 -17.27 -3.41 -13.51
C SER A 127 -17.10 -4.03 -12.11
N LEU A 128 -15.95 -3.83 -11.48
CA LEU A 128 -15.73 -4.23 -10.08
C LEU A 128 -16.47 -3.31 -9.13
N ALA A 129 -16.39 -2.00 -9.34
CA ALA A 129 -17.08 -1.03 -8.50
C ALA A 129 -18.60 -1.24 -8.52
N ALA A 130 -19.19 -1.37 -9.72
CA ALA A 130 -20.62 -1.65 -9.88
C ALA A 130 -21.07 -2.96 -9.20
N TYR A 131 -20.21 -3.98 -9.24
CA TYR A 131 -20.46 -5.23 -8.56
C TYR A 131 -20.46 -5.06 -7.03
N LEU A 132 -19.43 -4.39 -6.48
CA LEU A 132 -19.32 -4.12 -5.04
C LEU A 132 -20.43 -3.18 -4.53
N ASP A 133 -20.95 -2.28 -5.36
CA ASP A 133 -22.10 -1.41 -5.06
C ASP A 133 -23.39 -2.19 -4.78
N THR A 134 -23.50 -3.42 -5.29
CA THR A 134 -24.67 -4.29 -5.09
C THR A 134 -24.38 -5.50 -4.19
N HIS A 135 -23.11 -5.77 -3.89
CA HIS A 135 -22.65 -6.96 -3.15
C HIS A 135 -21.87 -6.56 -1.88
N HIS A 136 -22.49 -5.76 -1.00
CA HIS A 136 -21.86 -5.25 0.22
C HIS A 136 -21.38 -6.33 1.21
N ARG A 137 -21.78 -7.60 1.01
CA ARG A 137 -21.25 -8.74 1.78
C ARG A 137 -19.80 -9.07 1.41
N LEU A 138 -19.31 -8.65 0.24
CA LEU A 138 -17.91 -8.74 -0.13
C LEU A 138 -17.15 -7.54 0.44
N GLN A 139 -16.46 -7.75 1.56
CA GLN A 139 -15.77 -6.68 2.28
C GLN A 139 -14.42 -6.34 1.64
N LEU A 140 -14.04 -5.07 1.68
CA LEU A 140 -12.72 -4.59 1.26
C LEU A 140 -11.69 -4.75 2.39
N ALA A 141 -10.45 -5.11 2.05
CA ALA A 141 -9.33 -5.12 2.98
C ALA A 141 -8.00 -4.80 2.26
N GLY A 142 -7.06 -4.16 2.95
CA GLY A 142 -5.71 -3.90 2.43
C GLY A 142 -4.68 -4.64 3.28
N PHE A 143 -3.61 -5.13 2.66
CA PHE A 143 -2.52 -5.80 3.37
C PHE A 143 -1.14 -5.21 3.07
N ASP A 144 -1.04 -4.18 2.23
CA ASP A 144 0.24 -3.52 1.94
C ASP A 144 0.71 -2.64 3.11
N CYS A 145 2.02 -2.57 3.29
CA CYS A 145 2.67 -1.70 4.25
C CYS A 145 2.95 -0.29 3.71
N GLN A 146 2.77 -0.07 2.40
CA GLN A 146 2.90 1.24 1.75
C GLN A 146 1.65 2.12 1.97
N PHE A 147 1.86 3.43 1.96
CA PHE A 147 0.83 4.44 2.25
C PHE A 147 0.36 5.17 0.99
N SER A 148 -0.42 4.48 0.15
CA SER A 148 -0.84 5.00 -1.15
C SER A 148 -2.22 5.66 -1.16
N GLY A 149 -3.08 5.39 -0.18
CA GLY A 149 -4.46 5.88 -0.19
C GLY A 149 -4.61 7.31 0.33
N GLU A 150 -5.51 8.10 -0.27
CA GLU A 150 -5.85 9.44 0.20
C GLU A 150 -6.38 9.44 1.64
N TYR A 151 -7.17 8.43 2.00
CA TYR A 151 -7.68 8.27 3.37
C TYR A 151 -6.55 8.22 4.40
N THR A 152 -5.44 7.57 4.07
CA THR A 152 -4.27 7.50 4.95
C THR A 152 -3.63 8.85 5.15
N GLN A 153 -3.46 9.62 4.06
CA GLN A 153 -2.90 10.96 4.13
C GLN A 153 -3.76 11.92 4.96
N GLU A 154 -5.09 11.80 4.85
CA GLU A 154 -6.03 12.74 5.45
C GLU A 154 -6.45 12.39 6.88
N GLN A 155 -6.72 11.10 7.13
CA GLN A 155 -7.55 10.69 8.29
C GLN A 155 -6.83 9.78 9.27
N LEU A 156 -5.72 9.16 8.89
CA LEU A 156 -5.05 8.14 9.72
C LEU A 156 -4.65 8.68 11.09
N LEU A 157 -3.81 9.72 11.13
CA LEU A 157 -3.30 10.25 12.39
C LEU A 157 -4.39 10.92 13.24
N PRO A 158 -5.32 11.71 12.66
CA PRO A 158 -6.46 12.21 13.42
C PRO A 158 -7.33 11.11 14.03
N GLU A 159 -7.54 9.99 13.33
CA GLU A 159 -8.32 8.86 13.82
C GLU A 159 -7.56 8.08 14.91
N LEU A 160 -6.28 7.75 14.69
CA LEU A 160 -5.43 7.10 15.69
C LEU A 160 -5.36 7.92 16.97
N ARG A 161 -5.19 9.25 16.86
CA ARG A 161 -5.18 10.16 18.02
C ARG A 161 -6.49 10.11 18.80
N ARG A 162 -7.63 10.23 18.12
CA ARG A 162 -8.96 10.14 18.77
C ARG A 162 -9.14 8.79 19.46
N PHE A 163 -8.61 7.71 18.88
CA PHE A 163 -8.71 6.38 19.45
C PHE A 163 -7.84 6.22 20.70
N VAL A 164 -6.54 6.53 20.64
CA VAL A 164 -5.66 6.37 21.82
C VAL A 164 -5.95 7.38 22.94
N ALA A 165 -6.56 8.52 22.62
CA ALA A 165 -7.00 9.51 23.61
C ALA A 165 -8.09 9.00 24.56
N GLN A 166 -8.73 7.86 24.24
CA GLN A 166 -9.64 7.18 25.15
C GLN A 166 -8.91 6.54 26.35
N ASP A 167 -7.59 6.36 26.28
CA ASP A 167 -6.77 5.93 27.42
C ASP A 167 -6.50 7.12 28.36
N THR A 168 -7.37 7.31 29.34
CA THR A 168 -7.32 8.44 30.29
C THR A 168 -6.12 8.44 31.25
N ARG A 169 -5.34 7.35 31.29
CA ARG A 169 -4.09 7.30 32.08
C ARG A 169 -3.01 8.21 31.49
N ARG A 170 -3.17 8.62 30.23
CA ARG A 170 -2.26 9.50 29.50
C ARG A 170 -3.04 10.64 28.84
N ARG A 171 -2.59 11.87 29.05
CA ARG A 171 -3.12 13.03 28.33
C ARG A 171 -2.44 13.16 26.97
N TRP A 172 -3.11 12.74 25.92
CA TRP A 172 -2.63 12.89 24.54
C TRP A 172 -2.90 14.31 24.01
N THR A 173 -1.87 14.95 23.45
CA THR A 173 -1.95 16.25 22.79
C THR A 173 -1.69 16.13 21.29
N ALA A 174 -1.91 17.21 20.54
CA ALA A 174 -1.55 17.24 19.12
C ALA A 174 -0.04 17.14 18.90
N ALA A 175 0.77 17.73 19.80
CA ALA A 175 2.23 17.69 19.73
C ALA A 175 2.78 16.27 19.87
N ASP A 176 2.14 15.42 20.67
CA ASP A 176 2.55 14.01 20.83
C ASP A 176 2.47 13.21 19.54
N PHE A 177 1.72 13.69 18.53
CA PHE A 177 1.53 13.01 17.24
C PHE A 177 2.47 13.47 16.13
N TYR A 178 3.35 14.43 16.40
CA TYR A 178 4.39 14.85 15.45
C TYR A 178 5.24 13.69 14.90
N PRO A 179 5.70 12.71 15.72
CA PRO A 179 6.47 11.58 15.19
C PRO A 179 5.66 10.72 14.20
N GLY A 180 4.35 10.61 14.40
CA GLY A 180 3.45 9.96 13.46
C GLY A 180 3.33 10.73 12.14
N GLN A 181 3.37 12.07 12.17
CA GLN A 181 3.36 12.91 10.98
C GLN A 181 4.63 12.72 10.16
N GLU A 182 5.79 12.63 10.82
CA GLU A 182 7.07 12.35 10.16
C GLU A 182 7.08 10.95 9.55
N LEU A 183 6.61 9.94 10.29
CA LEU A 183 6.47 8.57 9.78
C LEU A 183 5.61 8.53 8.51
N LEU A 184 4.45 9.20 8.53
CA LEU A 184 3.57 9.28 7.37
C LEU A 184 4.26 10.01 6.21
N ALA A 185 4.92 11.13 6.46
CA ALA A 185 5.61 11.88 5.41
C ALA A 185 6.70 11.05 4.72
N GLU A 186 7.48 10.28 5.49
CA GLU A 186 8.56 9.44 4.98
C GLU A 186 8.02 8.27 4.16
N LEU A 187 7.04 7.54 4.71
CA LEU A 187 6.52 6.32 4.08
C LEU A 187 5.56 6.59 2.90
N SER A 188 4.95 7.78 2.83
CA SER A 188 4.09 8.17 1.70
C SER A 188 4.87 8.66 0.46
N GLN A 189 6.16 8.96 0.58
CA GLN A 189 7.00 9.47 -0.52
C GLN A 189 8.06 8.45 -0.96
N GLY A 190 7.92 7.17 -0.59
CA GLY A 190 8.87 6.13 -0.95
C GLY A 190 10.24 6.26 -0.28
N GLY A 191 10.31 6.70 0.99
CA GLY A 191 11.54 6.68 1.80
C GLY A 191 12.58 7.76 1.44
N GLY A 192 12.13 8.84 0.79
CA GLY A 192 13.00 9.86 0.20
C GLY A 192 13.38 11.05 1.12
N ASP A 193 12.77 11.25 2.29
CA ASP A 193 13.08 12.41 3.13
C ASP A 193 14.10 12.02 4.22
N ALA A 194 15.31 12.57 4.15
CA ALA A 194 16.39 12.23 5.06
C ALA A 194 16.13 12.63 6.54
N SER A 195 14.99 13.25 6.84
CA SER A 195 14.61 13.77 8.16
C SER A 195 14.56 12.68 9.25
N LEU A 196 14.07 11.46 8.96
CA LEU A 196 14.02 10.39 9.97
C LEU A 196 15.33 9.62 10.18
N ARG A 197 16.43 10.05 9.55
CA ARG A 197 17.73 9.36 9.64
C ARG A 197 18.57 9.81 10.83
N HIS A 198 18.20 10.92 11.49
CA HIS A 198 18.91 11.40 12.67
C HIS A 198 18.58 10.56 13.93
N PRO A 199 19.57 10.21 14.78
CA PRO A 199 19.35 9.34 15.94
C PRO A 199 18.27 9.84 16.91
N ALA A 200 18.16 11.15 17.12
CA ALA A 200 17.16 11.73 18.02
C ALA A 200 15.72 11.48 17.53
N ASP A 201 15.51 11.53 16.22
CA ASP A 201 14.18 11.34 15.60
C ASP A 201 13.79 9.86 15.64
N THR A 202 14.76 8.96 15.45
CA THR A 202 14.58 7.51 15.62
C THR A 202 14.12 7.15 17.04
N VAL A 203 14.74 7.74 18.07
CA VAL A 203 14.35 7.51 19.48
C VAL A 203 12.96 8.07 19.77
N ARG A 204 12.65 9.27 19.26
CA ARG A 204 11.34 9.91 19.42
C ARG A 204 10.23 9.06 18.80
N LEU A 205 10.42 8.57 17.57
CA LEU A 205 9.47 7.72 16.88
C LEU A 205 9.29 6.37 17.58
N ALA A 206 10.38 5.71 18.00
CA ALA A 206 10.31 4.45 18.74
C ALA A 206 9.54 4.59 20.07
N ARG A 207 9.75 5.70 20.78
CA ARG A 207 9.02 6.04 22.00
C ARG A 207 7.53 6.25 21.70
N TRP A 208 7.19 7.01 20.66
CA TRP A 208 5.81 7.23 20.25
C TRP A 208 5.08 5.92 19.90
N LEU A 209 5.69 5.07 19.06
CA LEU A 209 5.15 3.75 18.71
C LEU A 209 4.88 2.89 19.96
N THR A 210 5.81 2.89 20.92
CA THR A 210 5.68 2.15 22.19
C THR A 210 4.52 2.67 23.03
N GLN A 211 4.37 4.00 23.12
CA GLN A 211 3.29 4.64 23.87
C GLN A 211 1.93 4.36 23.25
N CYS A 212 1.80 4.48 21.92
CA CYS A 212 0.57 4.11 21.23
C CYS A 212 0.21 2.65 21.46
N ARG A 213 1.18 1.71 21.31
CA ARG A 213 0.96 0.28 21.59
C ARG A 213 0.47 0.04 23.02
N ALA A 214 1.04 0.70 24.02
CA ALA A 214 0.63 0.57 25.40
C ALA A 214 -0.83 1.04 25.64
N SER A 215 -1.23 2.16 25.04
CA SER A 215 -2.62 2.63 25.10
C SER A 215 -3.58 1.68 24.38
N LEU A 216 -3.21 1.17 23.21
CA LEU A 216 -4.04 0.21 22.47
C LEU A 216 -4.24 -1.11 23.24
N THR A 217 -3.18 -1.63 23.87
CA THR A 217 -3.29 -2.83 24.71
C THR A 217 -4.24 -2.61 25.89
N TYR A 218 -4.16 -1.44 26.53
CA TYR A 218 -5.09 -1.09 27.61
C TYR A 218 -6.53 -0.97 27.13
N LEU A 219 -6.76 -0.28 26.01
CA LEU A 219 -8.08 -0.12 25.42
C LEU A 219 -8.69 -1.46 25.02
N ALA A 220 -7.91 -2.35 24.42
CA ALA A 220 -8.36 -3.70 24.08
C ALA A 220 -8.80 -4.50 25.31
N ALA A 221 -8.10 -4.35 26.45
CA ALA A 221 -8.39 -5.06 27.68
C ALA A 221 -9.56 -4.47 28.48
N ARG A 222 -9.75 -3.14 28.44
CA ARG A 222 -10.77 -2.45 29.27
C ARG A 222 -12.04 -2.09 28.51
N GLN A 223 -12.01 -2.10 27.19
CA GLN A 223 -13.17 -1.78 26.35
C GLN A 223 -13.39 -2.90 25.32
N PRO A 224 -14.08 -4.00 25.69
CA PRO A 224 -14.30 -5.14 24.80
C PRO A 224 -14.92 -4.75 23.45
N ALA A 225 -15.83 -3.77 23.44
CA ALA A 225 -16.44 -3.24 22.21
C ALA A 225 -15.43 -2.62 21.23
N GLN A 226 -14.29 -2.13 21.72
CA GLN A 226 -13.23 -1.54 20.91
C GLN A 226 -12.06 -2.51 20.64
N ALA A 227 -12.11 -3.75 21.15
CA ALA A 227 -10.99 -4.68 21.10
C ALA A 227 -10.54 -5.00 19.66
N SER A 228 -11.48 -5.18 18.73
CA SER A 228 -11.15 -5.43 17.32
C SER A 228 -10.49 -4.20 16.67
N ARG A 229 -10.95 -2.99 16.98
CA ARG A 229 -10.34 -1.76 16.46
C ARG A 229 -8.95 -1.52 17.05
N ALA A 230 -8.76 -1.83 18.33
CA ALA A 230 -7.45 -1.77 18.97
C ALA A 230 -6.47 -2.77 18.34
N ARG A 231 -6.90 -4.00 18.05
CA ARG A 231 -6.11 -5.02 17.34
C ARG A 231 -5.69 -4.57 15.94
N PHE A 232 -6.61 -3.95 15.20
CA PHE A 232 -6.28 -3.34 13.90
C PHE A 232 -5.15 -2.31 14.02
N TRP A 233 -5.26 -1.37 14.96
CA TRP A 233 -4.22 -0.37 15.17
C TRP A 233 -2.90 -0.95 15.66
N GLN A 234 -2.95 -2.02 16.47
CA GLN A 234 -1.74 -2.74 16.89
C GLN A 234 -1.03 -3.38 15.69
N GLN A 235 -1.77 -4.03 14.79
CA GLN A 235 -1.19 -4.59 13.57
C GLN A 235 -0.63 -3.50 12.66
N TRP A 236 -1.37 -2.39 12.48
CA TRP A 236 -0.89 -1.25 11.69
C TRP A 236 0.43 -0.68 12.24
N LEU A 237 0.51 -0.38 13.55
CA LEU A 237 1.75 0.12 14.19
C LEU A 237 2.91 -0.87 14.09
N ARG A 238 2.61 -2.18 14.16
CA ARG A 238 3.61 -3.24 13.98
C ARG A 238 4.18 -3.23 12.57
N SER A 239 3.31 -3.23 11.56
CA SER A 239 3.67 -3.20 10.13
C SER A 239 4.45 -1.93 9.79
N SER A 240 3.88 -0.75 10.04
CA SER A 240 4.50 0.54 9.70
C SER A 240 5.80 0.80 10.43
N GLY A 241 5.88 0.42 11.72
CA GLY A 241 7.12 0.53 12.48
C GLY A 241 8.21 -0.42 11.97
N ALA A 242 7.85 -1.61 11.47
CA ALA A 242 8.80 -2.53 10.87
C ALA A 242 9.23 -2.07 9.47
N TYR A 243 8.31 -1.52 8.68
CA TYR A 243 8.60 -0.97 7.36
C TYR A 243 9.62 0.16 7.46
N TRP A 244 9.36 1.16 8.31
CA TRP A 244 10.28 2.26 8.58
C TRP A 244 11.68 1.79 9.04
N ARG A 245 11.76 0.82 9.96
CA ARG A 245 13.06 0.27 10.39
C ARG A 245 13.82 -0.40 9.24
N GLY A 246 13.11 -1.03 8.31
CA GLY A 246 13.70 -1.63 7.13
C GLY A 246 14.22 -0.59 6.14
N GLU A 247 13.43 0.46 5.85
CA GLU A 247 13.87 1.61 5.04
C GLU A 247 15.15 2.27 5.62
N LEU A 248 15.24 2.41 6.95
CA LEU A 248 16.46 2.91 7.61
C LEU A 248 17.66 1.97 7.43
N ARG A 249 17.46 0.66 7.45
CA ARG A 249 18.52 -0.32 7.20
C ARG A 249 19.00 -0.24 5.76
N GLU A 250 18.07 -0.14 4.82
CA GLU A 250 18.37 0.01 3.40
C GLU A 250 19.13 1.31 3.11
N ALA A 251 18.71 2.44 3.69
CA ALA A 251 19.41 3.71 3.60
C ALA A 251 20.85 3.67 4.18
N ARG A 252 21.15 2.69 5.04
CA ARG A 252 22.50 2.40 5.58
C ARG A 252 23.26 1.33 4.80
N GLY A 253 22.78 0.95 3.61
CA GLY A 253 23.41 -0.03 2.73
C GLY A 253 23.07 -1.49 3.04
N GLN A 254 22.22 -1.77 4.02
CA GLN A 254 21.75 -3.14 4.32
C GLN A 254 20.55 -3.49 3.44
N ARG A 255 20.76 -3.58 2.12
CA ARG A 255 19.71 -3.93 1.16
C ARG A 255 19.28 -5.38 1.35
N GLU A 256 17.97 -5.60 1.44
CA GLU A 256 17.42 -6.95 1.29
C GLU A 256 17.21 -7.24 -0.20
N PRO A 257 17.33 -8.50 -0.65
CA PRO A 257 17.06 -8.84 -2.05
C PRO A 257 15.65 -8.45 -2.48
N VAL A 258 15.55 -7.85 -3.67
CA VAL A 258 14.29 -7.56 -4.37
C VAL A 258 13.32 -6.76 -3.48
N GLN A 259 12.23 -7.38 -3.00
CA GLN A 259 11.17 -6.76 -2.20
C GLN A 259 10.88 -7.53 -0.90
N ASN A 260 11.84 -8.33 -0.41
CA ASN A 260 11.63 -9.27 0.70
C ASN A 260 11.10 -8.64 2.00
N LEU A 261 11.46 -7.38 2.28
CA LEU A 261 10.90 -6.64 3.42
C LEU A 261 9.39 -6.41 3.23
N ARG A 262 8.99 -5.84 2.08
CA ARG A 262 7.58 -5.53 1.76
C ARG A 262 6.76 -6.82 1.75
N ASP A 263 7.25 -7.87 1.10
CA ASP A 263 6.58 -9.18 1.05
C ASP A 263 6.36 -9.80 2.43
N ARG A 264 7.34 -9.68 3.33
CA ARG A 264 7.23 -10.17 4.71
C ARG A 264 6.17 -9.43 5.51
N LEU A 265 6.07 -8.12 5.31
CA LEU A 265 5.06 -7.29 5.98
C LEU A 265 3.67 -7.51 5.40
N MET A 266 3.56 -7.63 4.08
CA MET A 266 2.31 -8.03 3.41
C MET A 266 1.81 -9.39 3.90
N ALA A 267 2.72 -10.35 4.08
CA ALA A 267 2.36 -11.68 4.58
C ALA A 267 1.85 -11.61 6.01
N ASP A 268 2.52 -10.88 6.90
CA ASP A 268 2.07 -10.69 8.29
C ASP A 268 0.70 -10.00 8.37
N ASN A 269 0.45 -9.00 7.52
CA ASN A 269 -0.84 -8.31 7.43
C ASN A 269 -1.96 -9.21 6.89
N LEU A 270 -1.70 -9.97 5.82
CA LEU A 270 -2.68 -10.91 5.29
C LEU A 270 -2.98 -12.04 6.30
N LEU A 271 -1.94 -12.58 6.96
CA LEU A 271 -2.12 -13.56 8.03
C LEU A 271 -2.88 -12.98 9.22
N TYR A 272 -2.73 -11.69 9.52
CA TYR A 272 -3.55 -11.01 10.52
C TYR A 272 -5.04 -11.03 10.11
N LEU A 273 -5.36 -10.73 8.85
CA LEU A 273 -6.74 -10.78 8.33
C LEU A 273 -7.33 -12.19 8.47
N THR A 274 -6.59 -13.24 8.11
CA THR A 274 -7.09 -14.63 8.18
C THR A 274 -7.45 -15.13 9.58
N ARG A 275 -6.93 -14.44 10.61
CA ARG A 275 -7.20 -14.69 12.03
C ARG A 275 -8.41 -13.91 12.55
N GLN A 276 -8.95 -12.97 11.77
CA GLN A 276 -10.13 -12.21 12.17
C GLN A 276 -11.43 -12.93 11.76
N PRO A 277 -12.49 -12.87 12.61
CA PRO A 277 -13.73 -13.60 12.36
C PRO A 277 -14.55 -13.06 11.18
N ASP A 278 -14.34 -11.80 10.79
CA ASP A 278 -14.99 -11.13 9.66
C ASP A 278 -14.38 -11.48 8.30
N HIS A 279 -13.25 -12.21 8.27
CA HIS A 279 -12.55 -12.60 7.05
C HIS A 279 -12.38 -14.13 6.91
N PRO A 280 -13.48 -14.92 6.97
CA PRO A 280 -13.40 -16.38 6.93
C PRO A 280 -12.80 -16.92 5.62
N LYS A 281 -13.10 -16.25 4.49
CA LYS A 281 -12.60 -16.59 3.15
C LYS A 281 -12.20 -15.34 2.37
N ILE A 282 -10.95 -15.29 1.92
CA ILE A 282 -10.30 -14.10 1.35
C ILE A 282 -9.90 -14.35 -0.11
N ILE A 283 -10.22 -13.40 -0.97
CA ILE A 283 -9.71 -13.29 -2.34
C ILE A 283 -8.63 -12.21 -2.31
N VAL A 284 -7.44 -12.51 -2.79
CA VAL A 284 -6.31 -11.58 -2.83
C VAL A 284 -6.10 -11.10 -4.26
N TRP A 285 -5.98 -9.78 -4.44
CA TRP A 285 -5.59 -9.13 -5.69
C TRP A 285 -4.18 -8.55 -5.53
N ALA A 286 -3.20 -9.07 -6.28
CA ALA A 286 -1.83 -8.54 -6.28
C ALA A 286 -1.09 -8.90 -7.58
N ALA A 287 0.12 -8.34 -7.76
CA ALA A 287 1.06 -8.80 -8.79
C ALA A 287 1.45 -10.27 -8.58
N SER A 288 1.62 -11.04 -9.66
CA SER A 288 1.97 -12.47 -9.60
C SER A 288 3.25 -12.73 -8.80
N TYR A 289 4.23 -11.83 -8.89
CA TYR A 289 5.48 -11.94 -8.14
C TYR A 289 5.24 -12.12 -6.63
N HIS A 290 4.38 -11.29 -6.04
CA HIS A 290 4.09 -11.33 -4.60
C HIS A 290 3.37 -12.62 -4.19
N LEU A 291 2.66 -13.29 -5.09
CA LEU A 291 1.78 -14.42 -4.78
C LEU A 291 2.43 -15.79 -5.00
N ALA A 292 3.62 -15.83 -5.58
CA ALA A 292 4.32 -17.08 -5.82
C ALA A 292 4.59 -17.84 -4.51
N ASN A 293 4.31 -19.14 -4.51
CA ASN A 293 4.51 -20.07 -3.38
C ASN A 293 5.99 -20.37 -3.11
N HIS A 294 6.84 -20.24 -4.13
CA HIS A 294 8.29 -20.47 -4.07
C HIS A 294 8.93 -19.97 -5.38
N GLN A 295 10.15 -19.42 -5.36
CA GLN A 295 10.83 -18.97 -6.60
C GLN A 295 12.27 -19.51 -6.78
N ALA A 296 12.85 -20.19 -5.79
CA ALA A 296 14.28 -20.49 -5.80
C ALA A 296 14.76 -21.49 -6.88
N ARG A 297 13.84 -22.21 -7.54
CA ARG A 297 14.14 -23.21 -8.58
C ARG A 297 13.84 -22.76 -10.01
N LEU A 298 13.50 -21.49 -10.21
CA LEU A 298 13.40 -20.92 -11.55
C LEU A 298 14.80 -20.84 -12.18
N ASP A 299 14.90 -21.19 -13.46
CA ASP A 299 16.12 -21.02 -14.23
C ASP A 299 16.27 -19.54 -14.63
N LEU A 300 17.07 -18.80 -13.85
CA LEU A 300 17.28 -17.37 -14.03
C LEU A 300 18.46 -17.04 -14.96
N ASP A 301 19.22 -18.06 -15.41
CA ASP A 301 20.36 -17.89 -16.30
C ASP A 301 20.09 -18.47 -17.71
N ASP A 302 18.85 -18.88 -17.98
CA ASP A 302 18.44 -19.41 -19.28
C ASP A 302 18.72 -18.44 -20.44
N SER A 303 19.18 -19.00 -21.55
CA SER A 303 19.58 -18.25 -22.73
C SER A 303 18.40 -17.61 -23.48
N ILE A 304 17.21 -18.21 -23.44
CA ILE A 304 16.00 -17.65 -24.06
C ILE A 304 15.54 -16.46 -23.22
N THR A 305 15.45 -16.62 -21.89
CA THR A 305 15.17 -15.55 -20.94
C THR A 305 16.15 -14.37 -21.10
N ALA A 306 17.46 -14.65 -21.13
CA ALA A 306 18.48 -13.61 -21.28
C ALA A 306 18.42 -12.89 -22.64
N ARG A 307 18.05 -13.60 -23.72
CA ARG A 307 17.84 -12.98 -25.04
C ARG A 307 16.59 -12.12 -25.06
N HIS A 308 15.53 -12.56 -24.40
CA HIS A 308 14.30 -11.79 -24.26
C HIS A 308 14.56 -10.46 -23.53
N LEU A 309 15.20 -10.50 -22.36
CA LEU A 309 15.54 -9.30 -21.58
C LEU A 309 16.41 -8.31 -22.37
N ARG A 310 17.43 -8.79 -23.09
CA ARG A 310 18.28 -7.92 -23.93
C ARG A 310 17.48 -7.18 -24.99
N ARG A 311 16.48 -7.83 -25.60
CA ARG A 311 15.59 -7.19 -26.59
C ARG A 311 14.65 -6.18 -25.94
N ALA A 312 14.09 -6.51 -24.77
CA ALA A 312 13.21 -5.62 -24.04
C ALA A 312 13.93 -4.35 -23.54
N VAL A 313 15.13 -4.48 -22.97
CA VAL A 313 15.92 -3.35 -22.45
C VAL A 313 16.48 -2.47 -23.57
N ALA A 314 16.91 -3.05 -24.69
CA ALA A 314 17.38 -2.27 -25.85
C ALA A 314 16.28 -1.39 -26.48
N ALA A 315 15.01 -1.66 -26.19
CA ALA A 315 13.90 -0.82 -26.63
C ALA A 315 13.68 0.42 -25.75
N ASP A 316 14.24 0.47 -24.54
CA ASP A 316 13.93 1.50 -23.52
C ASP A 316 15.08 2.47 -23.17
N SER A 317 16.35 2.21 -23.53
CA SER A 317 17.44 3.18 -23.32
C SER A 317 18.73 2.89 -24.10
N ASP A 318 19.50 3.93 -24.43
CA ASP A 318 20.89 3.83 -24.93
C ASP A 318 21.91 3.36 -23.86
N ASP A 319 21.51 3.36 -22.58
CA ASP A 319 22.38 3.03 -21.45
C ASP A 319 22.09 1.60 -20.98
N VAL A 320 22.66 0.61 -21.69
CA VAL A 320 22.45 -0.82 -21.46
C VAL A 320 23.02 -1.25 -20.11
N ARG A 321 22.29 -1.00 -19.02
CA ARG A 321 22.55 -1.67 -17.75
C ARG A 321 22.14 -3.13 -17.87
N GLN A 322 23.00 -4.03 -17.39
CA GLN A 322 22.85 -5.48 -17.47
C GLN A 322 21.70 -5.99 -16.57
N VAL A 323 20.44 -5.72 -16.93
CA VAL A 323 19.28 -6.32 -16.26
C VAL A 323 19.23 -7.81 -16.61
N THR A 324 19.29 -8.66 -15.59
CA THR A 324 19.18 -10.12 -15.70
C THR A 324 17.99 -10.63 -14.90
N ALA A 325 17.46 -11.81 -15.23
CA ALA A 325 16.40 -12.41 -14.43
C ALA A 325 16.86 -12.64 -12.98
N ARG A 326 18.15 -12.97 -12.79
CA ARG A 326 18.79 -13.06 -11.48
C ARG A 326 18.79 -11.74 -10.72
N SER A 327 19.01 -10.59 -11.37
CA SER A 327 18.91 -9.29 -10.69
C SER A 327 17.46 -8.90 -10.34
N LEU A 328 16.48 -9.42 -11.07
CA LEU A 328 15.06 -9.12 -10.86
C LEU A 328 14.41 -10.01 -9.80
N LEU A 329 14.79 -11.29 -9.75
CA LEU A 329 14.11 -12.34 -8.97
C LEU A 329 15.03 -13.12 -8.02
N GLY A 330 16.35 -12.96 -8.14
CA GLY A 330 17.31 -13.73 -7.35
C GLY A 330 17.21 -13.45 -5.86
N GLY A 331 17.04 -14.50 -5.05
CA GLY A 331 16.92 -14.39 -3.60
C GLY A 331 15.56 -13.87 -3.11
N ALA A 332 14.57 -13.77 -3.99
CA ALA A 332 13.21 -13.39 -3.63
C ALA A 332 12.57 -14.41 -2.67
N VAL A 333 11.88 -13.90 -1.65
CA VAL A 333 11.00 -14.64 -0.75
C VAL A 333 9.64 -13.95 -0.78
N PRO A 334 8.76 -14.35 -1.72
CA PRO A 334 7.48 -13.68 -1.94
C PRO A 334 6.52 -13.84 -0.76
N MET A 335 5.54 -12.94 -0.69
CA MET A 335 4.47 -13.00 0.30
C MET A 335 3.72 -14.35 0.25
N GLY A 336 3.44 -14.85 -0.95
CA GLY A 336 2.75 -16.12 -1.20
C GLY A 336 3.44 -17.29 -0.50
N GLU A 337 4.77 -17.39 -0.61
CA GLU A 337 5.57 -18.41 0.07
C GLU A 337 5.38 -18.38 1.60
N LEU A 338 5.46 -17.19 2.20
CA LEU A 338 5.32 -17.03 3.65
C LEU A 338 3.91 -17.38 4.15
N VAL A 339 2.89 -17.02 3.37
CA VAL A 339 1.49 -17.32 3.68
C VAL A 339 1.23 -18.82 3.49
N LYS A 340 1.74 -19.43 2.41
CA LYS A 340 1.62 -20.87 2.13
C LYS A 340 2.30 -21.72 3.20
N ARG A 341 3.48 -21.31 3.69
CA ARG A 341 4.15 -21.96 4.84
C ARG A 341 3.29 -22.01 6.10
N THR A 342 2.44 -21.00 6.30
CA THR A 342 1.59 -20.89 7.50
C THR A 342 0.25 -21.60 7.35
N LEU A 343 -0.38 -21.50 6.17
CA LEU A 343 -1.76 -21.95 5.94
C LEU A 343 -1.87 -23.24 5.11
N GLY A 344 -0.76 -23.71 4.52
CA GLY A 344 -0.70 -24.96 3.75
C GLY A 344 -1.70 -25.01 2.60
N SER A 345 -2.48 -26.09 2.55
CA SER A 345 -3.49 -26.32 1.50
C SER A 345 -4.69 -25.37 1.54
N ALA A 346 -4.84 -24.56 2.60
CA ALA A 346 -5.91 -23.56 2.67
C ALA A 346 -5.66 -22.34 1.77
N VAL A 347 -4.50 -22.25 1.10
CA VAL A 347 -4.15 -21.18 0.15
C VAL A 347 -4.04 -21.76 -1.25
N TYR A 348 -4.54 -21.03 -2.24
CA TYR A 348 -4.40 -21.37 -3.66
C TYR A 348 -3.94 -20.16 -4.46
N ALA A 349 -2.72 -20.20 -4.99
CA ALA A 349 -2.13 -19.13 -5.77
C ALA A 349 -2.30 -19.36 -7.29
N VAL A 350 -2.92 -18.40 -7.95
CA VAL A 350 -3.19 -18.38 -9.39
C VAL A 350 -2.32 -17.33 -10.05
N GLY A 351 -1.36 -17.76 -10.86
CA GLY A 351 -0.67 -16.88 -11.79
C GLY A 351 -1.50 -16.65 -13.05
N PHE A 352 -1.23 -15.58 -13.77
CA PHE A 352 -1.86 -15.29 -15.05
C PHE A 352 -0.82 -15.40 -16.16
N VAL A 353 -1.22 -15.89 -17.32
CA VAL A 353 -0.41 -15.97 -18.54
C VAL A 353 -1.23 -15.53 -19.74
N ALA A 354 -0.59 -15.05 -20.80
CA ALA A 354 -1.30 -14.63 -22.01
C ALA A 354 -0.59 -15.10 -23.30
N GLY A 355 -1.36 -15.34 -24.35
CA GLY A 355 -0.85 -15.85 -25.63
C GLY A 355 -0.31 -14.77 -26.55
N GLU A 356 -1.06 -13.69 -26.73
CA GLU A 356 -0.79 -12.63 -27.71
C GLU A 356 -1.40 -11.30 -27.25
N GLY A 357 -1.28 -10.26 -28.08
CA GLY A 357 -1.89 -8.95 -27.87
C GLY A 357 -0.91 -7.91 -27.32
N MET A 358 -1.44 -6.93 -26.60
CA MET A 358 -0.66 -5.79 -26.09
C MET A 358 -0.99 -5.53 -24.62
N TYR A 359 0.00 -5.09 -23.85
CA TYR A 359 -0.17 -4.54 -22.50
C TYR A 359 0.35 -3.09 -22.46
N GLY A 360 -0.02 -2.34 -21.43
CA GLY A 360 0.29 -0.91 -21.29
C GLY A 360 -0.94 -0.08 -20.92
N ARG A 361 -0.86 1.23 -21.10
CA ARG A 361 -2.01 2.15 -21.03
C ARG A 361 -2.37 2.61 -22.42
N LEU A 362 -3.64 2.41 -22.80
CA LEU A 362 -4.14 2.70 -24.13
C LEU A 362 -3.93 4.17 -24.54
N GLU A 363 -4.04 5.10 -23.58
CA GLU A 363 -3.90 6.55 -23.79
C GLU A 363 -2.45 7.03 -23.75
N GLU A 364 -1.50 6.16 -23.41
CA GLU A 364 -0.07 6.48 -23.39
C GLU A 364 0.65 5.57 -24.40
N PRO A 365 0.69 5.92 -25.71
CA PRO A 365 1.25 5.05 -26.75
C PRO A 365 2.67 4.56 -26.47
N LYS A 366 3.49 5.36 -25.78
CA LYS A 366 4.86 4.98 -25.39
C LYS A 366 4.92 3.86 -24.34
N SER A 367 3.83 3.60 -23.61
CA SER A 367 3.74 2.51 -22.63
C SER A 367 3.34 1.18 -23.26
N LEU A 368 2.81 1.18 -24.50
CA LEU A 368 2.32 -0.02 -25.14
C LEU A 368 3.47 -0.97 -25.49
N ARG A 369 3.31 -2.24 -25.16
CA ARG A 369 4.28 -3.31 -25.43
C ARG A 369 3.53 -4.54 -25.92
N PRO A 370 4.05 -5.26 -26.93
CA PRO A 370 3.47 -6.52 -27.34
C PRO A 370 3.69 -7.60 -26.27
N VAL A 371 2.70 -8.46 -26.08
CA VAL A 371 2.89 -9.72 -25.39
C VAL A 371 3.92 -10.54 -26.18
N PRO A 372 4.95 -11.10 -25.54
CA PRO A 372 5.96 -11.88 -26.25
C PRO A 372 5.36 -13.15 -26.88
N GLU A 373 5.79 -13.47 -28.09
CA GLU A 373 5.43 -14.73 -28.75
C GLU A 373 5.70 -15.93 -27.83
N PRO A 374 4.74 -16.86 -27.67
CA PRO A 374 4.91 -18.04 -26.83
C PRO A 374 6.14 -18.87 -27.23
N VAL A 375 7.02 -19.12 -26.24
CA VAL A 375 8.20 -19.98 -26.45
C VAL A 375 7.76 -21.41 -26.76
N THR A 376 8.48 -22.11 -27.63
CA THR A 376 8.20 -23.53 -27.91
C THR A 376 8.25 -24.38 -26.63
N GLY A 377 7.23 -25.21 -26.41
CA GLY A 377 7.07 -26.01 -25.20
C GLY A 377 6.61 -25.21 -23.98
N SER A 378 6.14 -23.97 -24.17
CA SER A 378 5.53 -23.18 -23.11
C SER A 378 4.08 -23.57 -22.84
N LEU A 379 3.59 -23.20 -21.66
CA LEU A 379 2.19 -23.33 -21.29
C LEU A 379 1.28 -22.52 -22.22
N GLU A 380 1.69 -21.30 -22.56
CA GLU A 380 0.96 -20.39 -23.44
C GLU A 380 0.79 -20.97 -24.84
N GLN A 381 1.86 -21.58 -25.38
CA GLN A 381 1.79 -22.29 -26.66
C GLN A 381 0.82 -23.46 -26.60
N ALA A 382 0.84 -24.23 -25.51
CA ALA A 382 -0.03 -25.40 -25.36
C ALA A 382 -1.52 -25.01 -25.27
N PHE A 383 -1.87 -23.92 -24.59
CA PHE A 383 -3.23 -23.37 -24.63
C PHE A 383 -3.61 -22.84 -26.03
N GLY A 384 -2.69 -22.18 -26.72
CA GLY A 384 -2.90 -21.69 -28.08
C GLY A 384 -3.18 -22.82 -29.08
N GLN A 385 -2.46 -23.94 -28.99
CA GLN A 385 -2.67 -25.13 -29.83
C GLN A 385 -4.02 -25.80 -29.57
N LEU A 386 -4.56 -25.71 -28.35
CA LEU A 386 -5.91 -26.16 -28.03
C LEU A 386 -7.01 -25.20 -28.53
N GLY A 387 -6.65 -24.01 -29.00
CA GLY A 387 -7.61 -22.99 -29.43
C GLY A 387 -8.41 -22.38 -28.28
N CYS A 388 -7.87 -22.36 -27.05
CA CYS A 388 -8.56 -21.76 -25.92
C CYS A 388 -8.55 -20.23 -26.02
N ALA A 389 -9.71 -19.57 -25.96
CA ALA A 389 -9.77 -18.11 -25.76
C ALA A 389 -9.44 -17.70 -24.31
N ALA A 390 -9.88 -18.54 -23.36
CA ALA A 390 -9.49 -18.50 -21.96
C ALA A 390 -9.24 -19.93 -21.48
N GLY A 391 -8.33 -20.11 -20.53
CA GLY A 391 -7.93 -21.43 -20.07
C GLY A 391 -7.57 -21.48 -18.59
N PHE A 392 -7.60 -22.69 -18.02
CA PHE A 392 -7.13 -22.95 -16.67
C PHE A 392 -6.38 -24.28 -16.59
N VAL A 393 -5.37 -24.32 -15.74
CA VAL A 393 -4.65 -25.54 -15.37
C VAL A 393 -4.44 -25.56 -13.86
N ASP A 394 -4.77 -26.69 -13.22
CA ASP A 394 -4.43 -26.95 -11.82
C ASP A 394 -3.06 -27.62 -11.77
N LEU A 395 -2.03 -26.86 -11.41
CA LEU A 395 -0.64 -27.31 -11.46
C LEU A 395 -0.33 -28.38 -10.43
N ARG A 396 -1.17 -28.55 -9.40
CA ARG A 396 -1.03 -29.67 -8.44
C ARG A 396 -1.26 -31.04 -9.09
N GLN A 397 -1.86 -31.07 -10.28
CA GLN A 397 -2.04 -32.28 -11.08
C GLN A 397 -0.86 -32.53 -12.04
N VAL A 398 0.08 -31.59 -12.14
CA VAL A 398 1.29 -31.74 -12.95
C VAL A 398 2.32 -32.58 -12.17
N PRO A 399 3.05 -33.50 -12.84
CA PRO A 399 4.07 -34.30 -12.17
C PRO A 399 5.09 -33.45 -11.40
N PRO A 400 5.44 -33.81 -10.15
CA PRO A 400 6.46 -33.09 -9.39
C PRO A 400 7.79 -32.99 -10.15
N GLY A 401 8.42 -31.81 -10.14
CA GLY A 401 9.69 -31.57 -10.83
C GLY A 401 9.58 -31.40 -12.35
N ALA A 402 8.40 -31.53 -12.94
CA ALA A 402 8.17 -31.18 -14.35
C ALA A 402 8.56 -29.72 -14.59
N THR A 403 9.42 -29.48 -15.59
CA THR A 403 9.87 -28.13 -15.96
C THR A 403 9.38 -27.76 -17.36
N PHE A 404 8.88 -26.54 -17.50
CA PHE A 404 8.40 -25.99 -18.77
C PHE A 404 8.49 -24.46 -18.74
N TYR A 405 8.32 -23.82 -19.91
CA TYR A 405 8.28 -22.37 -20.00
C TYR A 405 6.90 -21.82 -19.61
N ALA A 406 6.88 -20.74 -18.85
CA ALA A 406 5.72 -19.88 -18.69
C ALA A 406 6.19 -18.44 -18.40
N SER A 407 5.31 -17.47 -18.60
CA SER A 407 5.62 -16.04 -18.45
C SER A 407 4.73 -15.29 -17.45
N PRO A 408 4.44 -15.84 -16.24
CA PRO A 408 3.53 -15.21 -15.29
C PRO A 408 4.12 -14.01 -14.53
N LEU A 409 5.43 -13.78 -14.65
CA LEU A 409 6.18 -12.75 -13.93
C LEU A 409 6.65 -11.68 -14.91
N GLY A 410 5.81 -10.68 -15.19
CA GLY A 410 6.17 -9.56 -16.07
C GLY A 410 6.38 -9.94 -17.53
N TYR A 411 5.66 -10.95 -18.04
CA TYR A 411 5.85 -11.52 -19.39
C TYR A 411 7.28 -12.05 -19.65
N LEU A 412 8.09 -12.23 -18.62
CA LEU A 412 9.42 -12.81 -18.75
C LEU A 412 9.28 -14.33 -18.95
N PRO A 413 9.64 -14.90 -20.12
CA PRO A 413 9.61 -16.35 -20.30
C PRO A 413 10.67 -16.97 -19.40
N LEU A 414 10.22 -17.78 -18.45
CA LEU A 414 11.07 -18.46 -17.47
C LEU A 414 10.82 -19.96 -17.55
N ARG A 415 11.90 -20.75 -17.50
CA ARG A 415 11.81 -22.19 -17.39
C ARG A 415 11.90 -22.58 -15.93
N GLY A 416 11.01 -23.46 -15.47
CA GLY A 416 11.10 -23.94 -14.09
C GLY A 416 9.97 -24.88 -13.69
N PRO A 417 10.03 -25.39 -12.45
CA PRO A 417 9.02 -26.30 -11.91
C PRO A 417 7.80 -25.52 -11.42
N TRP A 418 6.98 -25.01 -12.35
CA TRP A 418 5.90 -24.07 -12.02
C TRP A 418 4.86 -24.58 -11.03
N ALA A 419 4.67 -25.91 -10.91
CA ALA A 419 3.79 -26.51 -9.91
C ALA A 419 4.21 -26.27 -8.45
N GLU A 420 5.43 -25.80 -8.24
CA GLU A 420 5.95 -25.39 -6.93
C GLU A 420 5.84 -23.89 -6.70
N VAL A 421 5.73 -23.13 -7.79
CA VAL A 421 5.70 -21.66 -7.80
C VAL A 421 4.27 -21.17 -7.70
N PHE A 422 3.32 -21.83 -8.37
CA PHE A 422 1.89 -21.53 -8.32
C PHE A 422 1.07 -22.81 -8.18
N ASP A 423 -0.14 -22.70 -7.63
CA ASP A 423 -1.07 -23.84 -7.57
C ASP A 423 -1.86 -24.00 -8.88
N GLY A 424 -2.06 -22.92 -9.63
CA GLY A 424 -2.73 -22.93 -10.92
C GLY A 424 -2.35 -21.74 -11.80
N PHE A 425 -2.67 -21.85 -13.08
CA PHE A 425 -2.58 -20.72 -14.02
C PHE A 425 -3.91 -20.46 -14.70
N TYR A 426 -4.20 -19.18 -14.89
CA TYR A 426 -5.26 -18.71 -15.78
C TYR A 426 -4.63 -18.17 -17.06
N TYR A 427 -5.14 -18.62 -18.21
CA TYR A 427 -4.69 -18.20 -19.53
C TYR A 427 -5.72 -17.30 -20.20
N THR A 428 -5.24 -16.22 -20.80
CA THR A 428 -6.01 -15.36 -21.71
C THR A 428 -5.35 -15.39 -23.08
N GLN A 429 -6.10 -15.71 -24.14
CA GLN A 429 -5.53 -15.73 -25.50
C GLN A 429 -4.99 -14.36 -25.88
N THR A 430 -5.87 -13.36 -25.93
CA THR A 430 -5.53 -12.01 -26.39
C THR A 430 -5.55 -11.03 -25.22
N MET A 431 -4.37 -10.52 -24.85
CA MET A 431 -4.24 -9.43 -23.90
C MET A 431 -4.63 -8.10 -24.54
N ARG A 432 -5.31 -7.26 -23.76
CA ARG A 432 -5.52 -5.86 -24.11
C ARG A 432 -4.91 -4.95 -23.03
N PRO A 433 -4.41 -3.76 -23.41
CA PRO A 433 -3.94 -2.76 -22.45
C PRO A 433 -5.06 -2.32 -21.50
N THR A 434 -4.65 -1.74 -20.37
CA THR A 434 -5.56 -0.96 -19.52
C THR A 434 -6.04 0.29 -20.24
N SER A 435 -7.27 0.70 -19.98
CA SER A 435 -7.78 1.99 -20.44
C SER A 435 -8.04 2.90 -19.24
N SER A 436 -7.72 4.18 -19.42
CA SER A 436 -8.01 5.21 -18.43
C SER A 436 -9.52 5.37 -18.31
N MET A 437 -9.98 5.69 -17.10
CA MET A 437 -11.37 6.04 -16.89
C MET A 437 -11.74 7.22 -17.80
N ALA A 438 -12.90 7.17 -18.49
CA ALA A 438 -13.39 8.31 -19.26
C ALA A 438 -13.42 9.54 -18.35
N PRO A 439 -13.04 10.74 -18.83
CA PRO A 439 -13.14 11.94 -18.02
C PRO A 439 -14.60 12.13 -17.62
N VAL A 440 -14.92 11.77 -16.38
CA VAL A 440 -16.19 12.14 -15.75
C VAL A 440 -16.24 13.65 -15.89
N ALA A 441 -17.29 14.17 -16.55
CA ALA A 441 -17.53 15.62 -16.64
C ALA A 441 -17.20 16.19 -15.28
N ALA A 442 -16.18 17.05 -15.21
CA ALA A 442 -15.57 17.43 -13.96
C ALA A 442 -16.69 17.91 -13.02
N VAL A 443 -17.12 17.03 -12.11
CA VAL A 443 -17.63 17.49 -10.84
C VAL A 443 -16.45 18.29 -10.34
N ALA A 444 -16.60 19.61 -10.33
CA ALA A 444 -15.54 20.57 -10.05
C ALA A 444 -14.62 19.94 -9.02
N PRO A 445 -13.30 19.82 -9.32
CA PRO A 445 -12.40 18.94 -8.58
C PRO A 445 -12.75 19.05 -7.11
N THR A 446 -13.20 17.96 -6.49
CA THR A 446 -13.30 17.93 -5.03
C THR A 446 -11.90 18.29 -4.58
N THR A 447 -11.73 19.54 -4.16
CA THR A 447 -10.43 20.20 -4.04
C THR A 447 -9.52 19.24 -3.32
N ARG A 448 -8.52 18.65 -3.97
CA ARG A 448 -7.64 17.72 -3.26
C ARG A 448 -7.03 18.49 -2.08
N GLY A 449 -7.00 17.87 -0.91
CA GLY A 449 -6.31 18.48 0.23
C GLY A 449 -4.85 18.76 -0.16
N ARG A 450 -4.31 19.89 0.25
CA ARG A 450 -2.95 20.32 -0.12
C ARG A 450 -2.00 20.22 1.06
N LYS A 451 -0.76 19.83 0.79
CA LYS A 451 0.33 19.87 1.78
C LYS A 451 1.01 21.23 1.68
N LEU A 452 1.04 21.96 2.79
CA LEU A 452 1.84 23.17 2.97
C LEU A 452 3.14 22.77 3.66
N LEU A 453 4.21 22.71 2.90
CA LEU A 453 5.56 22.54 3.43
C LEU A 453 6.09 23.90 3.89
N GLY A 454 7.00 23.93 4.84
CA GLY A 454 7.61 25.19 5.20
C GLY A 454 8.75 25.10 6.20
N GLN A 455 9.31 26.25 6.51
CA GLN A 455 10.35 26.40 7.52
C GLN A 455 10.10 27.64 8.37
N VAL A 456 10.14 27.48 9.68
CA VAL A 456 10.14 28.57 10.66
C VAL A 456 11.59 28.93 10.96
N GLN A 457 11.95 30.19 10.81
CA GLN A 457 13.30 30.70 11.00
C GLN A 457 13.30 31.84 12.03
N ASP A 458 14.39 31.99 12.76
CA ASP A 458 14.64 33.13 13.60
C ASP A 458 14.93 34.34 12.71
N ALA A 459 14.19 35.44 12.89
CA ALA A 459 14.32 36.61 12.04
C ALA A 459 15.70 37.30 12.13
N LYS A 460 16.43 37.11 13.24
CA LYS A 460 17.75 37.69 13.47
C LYS A 460 18.88 36.78 12.98
N THR A 461 18.81 35.48 13.27
CA THR A 461 19.92 34.55 12.97
C THR A 461 19.73 33.76 11.68
N GLY A 462 18.50 33.69 11.16
CA GLY A 462 18.15 32.85 10.02
C GLY A 462 18.14 31.34 10.33
N GLN A 463 18.48 30.94 11.55
CA GLN A 463 18.46 29.53 11.97
C GLN A 463 17.02 29.04 12.14
N GLY A 464 16.81 27.73 12.00
CA GLY A 464 15.51 27.11 12.22
C GLY A 464 15.00 27.30 13.65
N VAL A 465 13.74 27.69 13.81
CA VAL A 465 13.08 27.74 15.12
C VAL A 465 12.44 26.39 15.40
N ALA A 466 13.02 25.67 16.36
CA ALA A 466 12.55 24.36 16.76
C ALA A 466 11.19 24.42 17.46
N PHE A 467 10.32 23.44 17.19
CA PHE A 467 9.07 23.20 17.91
C PHE A 467 8.05 24.34 17.90
N ALA A 468 8.11 25.24 16.92
CA ALA A 468 7.10 26.26 16.70
C ALA A 468 5.79 25.61 16.28
N SER A 469 4.67 26.00 16.90
CA SER A 469 3.33 25.52 16.53
C SER A 469 2.85 26.23 15.27
N VAL A 470 2.37 25.46 14.29
CA VAL A 470 1.82 25.95 13.01
C VAL A 470 0.39 25.45 12.88
N GLY A 471 -0.61 26.31 13.02
CA GLY A 471 -2.02 25.94 13.01
C GLY A 471 -2.84 26.69 11.96
N LEU A 472 -3.93 26.09 11.50
CA LEU A 472 -4.98 26.78 10.74
C LEU A 472 -5.95 27.48 11.72
N PRO A 473 -6.02 28.82 11.73
CA PRO A 473 -6.92 29.56 12.60
C PRO A 473 -8.38 29.10 12.47
N GLY A 474 -9.08 29.01 13.60
CA GLY A 474 -10.48 28.57 13.63
C GLY A 474 -10.70 27.06 13.48
N THR A 475 -9.63 26.26 13.43
CA THR A 475 -9.69 24.80 13.31
C THR A 475 -8.79 24.12 14.34
N SER A 476 -8.94 22.81 14.51
CA SER A 476 -8.00 21.99 15.28
C SER A 476 -6.84 21.44 14.45
N LEU A 477 -6.68 21.89 13.20
CA LEU A 477 -5.65 21.40 12.29
C LEU A 477 -4.36 22.19 12.48
N GLY A 478 -3.26 21.47 12.66
CA GLY A 478 -1.95 22.06 12.89
C GLY A 478 -0.84 21.02 12.92
N THR A 479 0.38 21.51 12.85
CA THR A 479 1.64 20.77 12.97
C THR A 479 2.62 21.57 13.84
N VAL A 480 3.82 21.06 14.06
CA VAL A 480 4.92 21.76 14.72
C VAL A 480 6.18 21.68 13.85
N SER A 481 7.11 22.61 14.01
CA SER A 481 8.39 22.58 13.28
C SER A 481 9.42 21.61 13.88
N SER A 482 10.26 21.03 13.02
CA SER A 482 11.44 20.21 13.35
C SER A 482 12.51 21.02 14.09
N ALA A 483 13.59 20.38 14.53
CA ALA A 483 14.73 21.05 15.15
C ALA A 483 15.38 22.11 14.23
N GLU A 484 15.37 21.87 12.92
CA GLU A 484 15.83 22.78 11.86
C GLU A 484 14.72 23.74 11.41
N GLY A 485 13.59 23.77 12.11
CA GLY A 485 12.46 24.64 11.83
C GLY A 485 11.54 24.17 10.70
N LYS A 486 11.75 23.00 10.08
CA LYS A 486 10.93 22.54 8.94
C LYS A 486 9.57 22.00 9.40
N PHE A 487 8.50 22.19 8.64
CA PHE A 487 7.18 21.66 8.96
C PHE A 487 6.41 21.21 7.71
N ALA A 488 5.42 20.35 7.92
CA ALA A 488 4.48 19.90 6.91
C ALA A 488 3.06 19.93 7.47
N LEU A 489 2.21 20.81 6.95
CA LEU A 489 0.83 20.95 7.35
C LEU A 489 -0.09 20.45 6.24
N PHE A 490 -0.92 19.45 6.52
CA PHE A 490 -1.96 19.02 5.59
C PHE A 490 -3.22 19.87 5.75
N VAL A 491 -3.71 20.44 4.66
CA VAL A 491 -4.95 21.23 4.58
C VAL A 491 -5.99 20.42 3.81
N PRO A 492 -7.05 19.90 4.45
CA PRO A 492 -8.07 19.11 3.78
C PRO A 492 -8.82 19.86 2.68
N ALA A 493 -9.39 19.08 1.75
CA ALA A 493 -10.35 19.52 0.75
C ALA A 493 -11.46 20.42 1.33
N GLY A 494 -11.72 21.57 0.71
CA GLY A 494 -12.80 22.48 1.12
C GLY A 494 -12.52 23.32 2.38
N GLN A 495 -11.40 23.10 3.07
CA GLN A 495 -11.01 23.91 4.21
C GLN A 495 -10.25 25.15 3.74
N ARG A 496 -10.79 26.34 4.02
CA ARG A 496 -10.08 27.60 3.75
C ARG A 496 -8.87 27.70 4.67
N ALA A 497 -7.68 27.55 4.09
CA ALA A 497 -6.42 27.92 4.70
C ALA A 497 -5.99 29.30 4.16
N ASP A 498 -6.74 30.33 4.54
CA ASP A 498 -6.44 31.71 4.13
C ASP A 498 -5.16 32.21 4.81
N SER A 499 -4.89 31.71 6.02
CA SER A 499 -3.66 31.95 6.77
C SER A 499 -3.26 30.76 7.63
N VAL A 500 -1.98 30.71 8.01
CA VAL A 500 -1.46 29.87 9.08
C VAL A 500 -1.00 30.76 10.23
N ARG A 501 -1.29 30.36 11.46
CA ARG A 501 -0.77 30.99 12.67
C ARG A 501 0.43 30.20 13.16
N ILE A 502 1.57 30.88 13.29
CA ILE A 502 2.80 30.34 13.82
C ILE A 502 3.05 30.98 15.19
N SER A 503 3.31 30.16 16.19
CA SER A 503 3.65 30.62 17.54
C SER A 503 4.74 29.77 18.16
N CYS A 504 5.72 30.41 18.79
CA CYS A 504 6.78 29.75 19.55
C CYS A 504 7.07 30.57 20.82
N LEU A 505 7.35 29.89 21.93
CA LEU A 505 7.74 30.57 23.17
C LEU A 505 9.03 31.38 22.94
N GLY A 506 9.06 32.63 23.42
CA GLY A 506 10.18 33.55 23.20
C GLY A 506 10.14 34.30 21.85
N TYR A 507 9.08 34.11 21.06
CA TYR A 507 8.89 34.75 19.76
C TYR A 507 7.52 35.39 19.65
N ALA A 508 7.43 36.49 18.90
CA ALA A 508 6.14 37.07 18.51
C ALA A 508 5.38 36.09 17.61
N SER A 509 4.12 35.82 17.92
CA SER A 509 3.26 34.99 17.05
C SER A 509 2.96 35.72 15.74
N VAL A 510 2.99 35.00 14.63
CA VAL A 510 2.75 35.55 13.29
C VAL A 510 1.57 34.83 12.65
N SER A 511 0.64 35.57 12.05
CA SER A 511 -0.34 35.02 11.11
C SER A 511 0.14 35.30 9.70
N ARG A 512 0.33 34.26 8.88
CA ARG A 512 0.85 34.39 7.53
C ARG A 512 -0.19 33.93 6.51
N PRO A 513 -0.57 34.78 5.54
CA PRO A 513 -1.46 34.37 4.46
C PRO A 513 -0.83 33.24 3.62
N VAL A 514 -1.62 32.23 3.26
CA VAL A 514 -1.15 31.11 2.42
C VAL A 514 -2.09 30.75 1.26
N PRO A 515 -2.69 31.72 0.52
CA PRO A 515 -3.53 31.38 -0.62
C PRO A 515 -2.67 30.68 -1.69
N GLY A 516 -2.91 29.40 -1.95
CA GLY A 516 -2.26 28.63 -3.01
C GLY A 516 -0.78 28.23 -2.81
N ALA A 517 -0.10 28.66 -1.74
CA ALA A 517 1.30 28.29 -1.50
C ALA A 517 1.49 26.79 -1.21
N THR A 518 2.52 26.18 -1.81
CA THR A 518 2.98 24.80 -1.54
C THR A 518 4.16 24.73 -0.58
N ALA A 519 4.94 25.81 -0.50
CA ALA A 519 6.07 26.00 0.39
C ALA A 519 6.02 27.37 1.08
N LEU A 520 6.41 27.45 2.35
CA LEU A 520 6.35 28.69 3.14
C LEU A 520 7.57 28.85 4.05
N VAL A 521 8.27 29.97 3.94
CA VAL A 521 9.26 30.38 4.95
C VAL A 521 8.66 31.46 5.85
N VAL A 522 8.65 31.23 7.15
CA VAL A 522 8.11 32.15 8.16
C VAL A 522 9.22 32.56 9.10
N ARG A 523 9.51 33.86 9.16
CA ARG A 523 10.49 34.40 10.09
C ARG A 523 9.79 34.91 11.36
N LEU A 524 10.19 34.38 12.51
CA LEU A 524 9.68 34.81 13.80
C LEU A 524 10.67 35.79 14.43
N THR A 525 10.16 36.93 14.88
CA THR A 525 10.96 37.92 15.61
C THR A 525 11.07 37.49 17.08
N PRO A 526 12.28 37.34 17.64
CA PRO A 526 12.45 37.09 19.06
C PRO A 526 11.76 38.18 19.88
N GLN A 527 10.89 37.77 20.79
CA GLN A 527 10.19 38.64 21.72
C GLN A 527 10.48 38.12 23.14
N PRO A 528 11.58 38.58 23.76
CA PRO A 528 11.89 38.20 25.12
C PRO A 528 10.82 38.77 26.05
N HIS A 529 10.00 37.90 26.63
CA HIS A 529 9.13 38.28 27.74
C HIS A 529 9.98 38.26 29.02
N LEU A 530 10.36 39.43 29.51
CA LEU A 530 10.82 39.58 30.89
C LEU A 530 9.62 39.35 31.79
N LEU A 531 9.55 38.19 32.43
CA LEU A 531 8.59 37.96 33.50
C LEU A 531 8.95 38.90 34.65
N ALA A 532 7.95 39.62 35.16
CA ALA A 532 8.12 40.39 36.39
C ALA A 532 8.58 39.45 37.50
N THR A 533 9.61 39.84 38.26
CA THR A 533 10.06 39.12 39.44
C THR A 533 8.88 38.95 40.39
N VAL A 534 8.48 37.70 40.64
CA VAL A 534 7.48 37.40 41.66
C VAL A 534 8.17 37.50 43.01
N LEU A 535 7.93 38.59 43.74
CA LEU A 535 8.27 38.66 45.15
C LEU A 535 7.26 37.80 45.91
N VAL A 536 7.67 36.59 46.31
CA VAL A 536 6.86 35.72 47.17
C VAL A 536 6.80 36.37 48.54
N THR A 537 5.71 37.07 48.83
CA THR A 537 5.37 37.56 50.16
C THR A 537 4.42 36.56 50.84
N ALA A 538 4.45 36.50 52.17
CA ALA A 538 3.54 35.65 52.92
C ALA A 538 2.09 36.00 52.53
N PRO A 539 1.21 34.99 52.32
CA PRO A 539 -0.18 35.27 52.01
C PRO A 539 -0.82 36.09 53.15
N PRO A 540 -1.73 37.02 52.83
CA PRO A 540 -2.44 37.79 53.85
C PRO A 540 -3.22 36.85 54.78
N PRO A 541 -3.49 37.27 56.03
CA PRO A 541 -4.26 36.46 56.99
C PRO A 541 -5.58 35.96 56.38
N PRO A 542 -6.05 34.75 56.74
CA PRO A 542 -7.27 34.16 56.19
C PRO A 542 -8.48 35.10 56.22
N GLU A 543 -8.58 35.95 57.24
CA GLU A 543 -9.67 36.92 57.41
C GLU A 543 -9.69 37.94 56.28
N VAL A 544 -8.51 38.41 55.85
CA VAL A 544 -8.35 39.37 54.75
C VAL A 544 -8.68 38.72 53.41
N ILE A 545 -8.36 37.43 53.25
CA ILE A 545 -8.72 36.67 52.04
C ILE A 545 -10.24 36.52 51.96
N VAL A 546 -10.90 36.17 53.07
CA VAL A 546 -12.37 36.03 53.13
C VAL A 546 -13.07 37.38 52.91
N GLN A 547 -12.55 38.47 53.51
CA GLN A 547 -13.05 39.83 53.31
C GLN A 547 -12.99 40.24 51.83
N ARG A 548 -11.82 40.09 51.19
CA ARG A 548 -11.64 40.39 49.76
C ARG A 548 -12.50 39.52 48.87
N THR A 549 -12.67 38.24 49.24
CA THR A 549 -13.57 37.33 48.51
C THR A 549 -14.99 37.86 48.55
N ARG A 550 -15.49 38.29 49.71
CA ARG A 550 -16.83 38.88 49.87
C ARG A 550 -17.01 40.16 49.05
N GLU A 551 -16.05 41.09 49.13
CA GLU A 551 -16.09 42.36 48.41
C GLU A 551 -16.18 42.18 46.89
N HIS A 552 -15.59 41.10 46.37
CA HIS A 552 -15.54 40.82 44.94
C HIS A 552 -16.52 39.71 44.50
N ILE A 553 -17.47 39.28 45.34
CA ILE A 553 -18.46 38.26 44.94
C ILE A 553 -19.21 38.70 43.68
N LEU A 554 -19.60 39.98 43.62
CA LEU A 554 -20.38 40.53 42.51
C LEU A 554 -19.63 40.53 41.17
N THR A 555 -18.29 40.54 41.20
CA THR A 555 -17.44 40.55 40.01
C THR A 555 -16.82 39.20 39.68
N ASN A 556 -16.60 38.35 40.69
CA ASN A 556 -15.94 37.06 40.53
C ASN A 556 -16.91 35.92 40.19
N TYR A 557 -18.21 36.11 40.44
CA TYR A 557 -19.24 35.12 40.16
C TYR A 557 -20.26 35.63 39.14
N PRO A 558 -20.81 34.75 38.29
CA PRO A 558 -21.91 35.09 37.39
C PRO A 558 -23.10 35.62 38.19
N GLN A 559 -23.54 36.84 37.90
CA GLN A 559 -24.68 37.48 38.57
C GLN A 559 -26.04 37.16 37.91
N GLN A 560 -26.01 36.41 36.81
CA GLN A 560 -27.20 35.95 36.09
C GLN A 560 -27.23 34.43 36.08
N ALA A 561 -28.44 33.86 36.13
CA ALA A 561 -28.63 32.43 36.07
C ALA A 561 -28.02 31.86 34.79
N ASN A 562 -27.07 30.94 34.95
CA ASN A 562 -26.45 30.23 33.84
C ASN A 562 -26.46 28.72 34.12
N SER A 563 -26.68 27.93 33.07
CA SER A 563 -26.67 26.47 33.15
C SER A 563 -25.23 25.97 33.30
N MET A 564 -24.91 25.33 34.42
CA MET A 564 -23.63 24.65 34.64
C MET A 564 -23.83 23.13 34.62
N GLN A 565 -22.99 22.43 33.86
CA GLN A 565 -22.85 20.97 33.96
C GLN A 565 -21.94 20.63 35.14
N LEU A 566 -22.51 19.97 36.16
CA LEU A 566 -21.77 19.45 37.29
C LEU A 566 -21.35 18.00 36.99
N TYR A 567 -20.05 17.70 37.09
CA TYR A 567 -19.56 16.32 37.10
C TYR A 567 -19.37 15.90 38.55
N THR A 568 -20.31 15.13 39.09
CA THR A 568 -20.13 14.48 40.38
C THR A 568 -19.50 13.11 40.19
N ARG A 569 -18.65 12.74 41.14
CA ARG A 569 -18.07 11.41 41.23
C ARG A 569 -18.90 10.65 42.26
N SER A 570 -19.73 9.72 41.81
CA SER A 570 -20.32 8.67 42.67
C SER A 570 -19.31 7.56 42.90
#